data_AF-A0A9D7KWE4-F1
#
_entry.id   AF-A0A9D7KWE4-F1
#
_cell.length_a   1.000
_cell.length_b   1.000
_cell.length_c   1.000
_cell.angle_alpha   90.00
_cell.angle_beta   90.00
_cell.angle_gamma   90.00
#
_symmetry.space_group_name_H-M   'P 1'
#
loop_
_entity.id
_entity.type
_entity.pdbx_description
1 polymer ?
#
loop_
_entity_poly.entity_id
_entity_poly.type
_entity_poly.pdbx_seq_one_letter_code
_entity_poly.pdbx_strand_id
1 'polypeptide(L)'
;MANLFEHKDRRVVPNWRSFGKTTVLGELNSFQEERAIPSNVVTIDDYILDWKFNRTVIHASDLLSAALVNNFINDGNVIEAANFVLQNSGKATKSQVSLANKILNKPEIIDLSVAFKTVTFDNLSGLINPAPIHQKIKETRDLLKFYPYNAILYVELSRYYSILGNREKAIKAMKTALHLTENNRFVLRSATRLFAHYDELDYVHDILRKSPLTNFDPWLTSAEISISTIRNRTSRFIKRELNL
;
A
#
# COMPACT_ATOMS: atom_id res chain seq x y z
N MET A 1 18.76 11.68 27.10
CA MET A 1 17.48 12.40 27.18
C MET A 1 16.96 12.57 25.76
N ALA A 2 15.84 11.96 25.42
CA ALA A 2 15.24 12.14 24.11
C ALA A 2 14.59 13.53 24.06
N ASN A 3 15.03 14.39 23.16
CA ASN A 3 14.37 15.67 22.90
C ASN A 3 12.98 15.39 22.29
N LEU A 4 11.95 15.44 23.13
CA LEU A 4 10.56 15.50 22.71
C LEU A 4 10.32 16.90 22.12
N PHE A 5 10.49 17.02 20.80
CA PHE A 5 10.03 18.20 20.09
C PHE A 5 8.50 18.20 20.08
N GLU A 6 7.89 19.05 20.91
CA GLU A 6 6.45 19.29 20.90
C GLU A 6 6.12 20.17 19.68
N HIS A 7 5.95 19.55 18.51
CA HIS A 7 5.42 20.26 17.35
C HIS A 7 3.97 20.67 17.65
N LYS A 8 3.79 21.92 18.10
CA LYS A 8 2.48 22.52 18.39
C LYS A 8 1.56 22.55 17.17
N ASP A 9 2.13 22.59 15.97
CA ASP A 9 1.40 22.59 14.70
C ASP A 9 1.54 21.25 13.97
N ARG A 10 0.85 20.20 14.46
CA ARG A 10 0.76 18.95 13.69
C ARG A 10 -0.12 19.17 12.46
N ARG A 11 0.49 19.16 11.28
CA ARG A 11 -0.22 19.20 9.99
C ARG A 11 -0.44 17.78 9.51
N VAL A 12 -1.68 17.29 9.59
CA VAL A 12 -2.06 15.92 9.21
C VAL A 12 -2.55 15.89 7.76
N VAL A 13 -1.68 16.27 6.82
CA VAL A 13 -2.00 16.15 5.39
C VAL A 13 -1.94 14.66 5.00
N PRO A 14 -2.97 14.11 4.33
CA PRO A 14 -3.01 12.69 3.97
C PRO A 14 -1.80 12.28 3.12
N ASN A 15 -1.31 11.05 3.31
CA ASN A 15 -0.34 10.49 2.38
C ASN A 15 -1.04 9.99 1.11
N TRP A 16 -0.46 10.24 -0.06
CA TRP A 16 -1.02 9.79 -1.33
C TRP A 16 -0.28 8.55 -1.85
N ARG A 17 -0.90 7.40 -1.59
CA ARG A 17 -0.43 6.09 -2.06
C ARG A 17 -1.22 5.67 -3.30
N SER A 18 -0.73 4.65 -4.01
CA SER A 18 -1.53 4.03 -5.06
C SER A 18 -2.82 3.43 -4.49
N PHE A 19 -3.86 3.34 -5.30
CA PHE A 19 -5.14 2.75 -4.91
C PHE A 19 -4.96 1.35 -4.30
N GLY A 20 -4.22 0.47 -4.99
CA GLY A 20 -3.95 -0.90 -4.52
C GLY A 20 -3.19 -0.96 -3.20
N LYS A 21 -2.28 -0.01 -2.93
CA LYS A 21 -1.60 0.04 -1.63
C LYS A 21 -2.52 0.57 -0.53
N THR A 22 -3.39 1.51 -0.87
CA THR A 22 -4.38 2.08 0.05
C THR A 22 -5.39 1.01 0.48
N THR A 23 -5.89 0.19 -0.45
CA THR A 23 -6.77 -0.93 -0.12
C THR A 23 -6.08 -1.98 0.76
N VAL A 24 -4.86 -2.40 0.43
CA VAL A 24 -4.11 -3.41 1.22
C VAL A 24 -3.84 -2.93 2.64
N LEU A 25 -3.62 -1.64 2.85
CA LEU A 25 -3.42 -1.06 4.18
C LEU A 25 -4.73 -0.88 4.99
N GLY A 26 -5.87 -1.33 4.46
CA GLY A 26 -7.17 -1.18 5.10
C GLY A 26 -7.66 0.27 5.13
N GLU A 27 -7.05 1.16 4.35
CA GLU A 27 -7.35 2.59 4.41
C GLU A 27 -8.76 2.96 3.88
N LEU A 28 -9.37 2.05 3.15
CA LEU A 28 -10.73 2.22 2.63
C LEU A 28 -11.75 1.38 3.40
N ASN A 29 -11.35 0.68 4.46
CA ASN A 29 -12.25 -0.14 5.25
C ASN A 29 -13.27 0.74 5.99
N SER A 30 -14.47 0.19 6.13
CA SER A 30 -15.49 0.77 7.01
C SER A 30 -15.01 0.67 8.45
N PHE A 31 -15.34 1.64 9.31
CA PHE A 31 -15.04 1.62 10.75
C PHE A 31 -15.88 0.59 11.53
N GLN A 32 -16.40 -0.44 10.87
CA GLN A 32 -17.01 -1.54 11.60
C GLN A 32 -15.93 -2.25 12.40
N GLU A 33 -16.24 -2.57 13.66
CA GLU A 33 -15.45 -3.52 14.43
C GLU A 33 -15.33 -4.78 13.58
N GLU A 34 -14.13 -5.03 13.05
CA GLU A 34 -13.80 -6.34 12.53
C GLU A 34 -14.12 -7.29 13.68
N ARG A 35 -15.15 -8.12 13.49
CA ARG A 35 -15.34 -9.27 14.37
C ARG A 35 -14.01 -9.95 14.37
N ALA A 36 -13.30 -9.89 15.50
CA ALA A 36 -12.08 -10.62 15.69
C ALA A 36 -12.46 -12.08 15.41
N ILE A 37 -12.16 -12.55 14.21
CA ILE A 37 -12.13 -13.97 13.95
C ILE A 37 -11.10 -14.42 14.98
N PRO A 38 -11.49 -15.27 15.95
CA PRO A 38 -10.54 -15.73 16.94
C PRO A 38 -9.32 -16.18 16.16
N SER A 39 -8.19 -15.56 16.50
CA SER A 39 -6.89 -15.98 16.01
C SER A 39 -6.73 -17.41 16.46
N ASN A 40 -7.22 -18.35 15.66
CA ASN A 40 -6.76 -19.72 15.74
C ASN A 40 -5.27 -19.58 15.54
N VAL A 41 -4.50 -19.96 16.56
CA VAL A 41 -3.04 -19.97 16.48
C VAL A 41 -2.72 -20.72 15.20
N VAL A 42 -2.22 -19.98 14.21
CA VAL A 42 -1.92 -20.56 12.91
C VAL A 42 -0.68 -21.42 13.15
N THR A 43 -0.88 -22.74 13.18
CA THR A 43 0.19 -23.72 13.37
C THR A 43 0.38 -24.54 12.11
N ILE A 44 1.54 -25.19 12.01
CA ILE A 44 1.84 -26.18 10.98
C ILE A 44 2.07 -27.57 11.59
N ASP A 45 1.71 -27.74 12.86
CA ASP A 45 2.07 -28.92 13.67
C ASP A 45 1.48 -30.21 13.08
N ASP A 46 0.23 -30.16 12.62
CA ASP A 46 -0.42 -31.31 11.98
C ASP A 46 0.34 -31.76 10.73
N TYR A 47 0.79 -30.81 9.89
CA TYR A 47 1.59 -31.11 8.71
C TYR A 47 3.00 -31.62 9.07
N ILE A 48 3.59 -31.16 10.17
CA ILE A 48 4.87 -31.69 10.67
C ILE A 48 4.68 -33.13 11.13
N LEU A 49 3.60 -33.44 11.85
CA LEU A 49 3.30 -34.80 12.28
C LEU A 49 3.07 -35.70 11.07
N ASP A 50 2.21 -35.29 10.13
CA ASP A 50 1.93 -36.04 8.92
C ASP A 50 3.20 -36.33 8.11
N TRP A 51 4.09 -35.35 7.98
CA TRP A 51 5.39 -35.53 7.34
C TRP A 51 6.28 -36.53 8.09
N LYS A 52 6.32 -36.45 9.43
CA LYS A 52 7.13 -37.36 10.26
C LYS A 52 6.65 -38.80 10.18
N PHE A 53 5.33 -39.02 10.17
CA PHE A 53 4.75 -40.34 10.05
C PHE A 53 4.81 -40.86 8.60
N ASN A 54 4.60 -39.97 7.63
CA ASN A 54 4.53 -40.32 6.21
C ASN A 54 5.64 -39.62 5.43
N ARG A 55 6.79 -40.29 5.34
CA ARG A 55 7.98 -39.81 4.63
C ARG A 55 7.83 -39.91 3.09
N THR A 56 6.83 -39.25 2.53
CA THR A 56 6.59 -39.19 1.08
C THR A 56 6.65 -37.76 0.54
N VAL A 57 6.89 -37.64 -0.77
CA VAL A 57 7.02 -36.33 -1.46
C VAL A 57 5.75 -35.48 -1.31
N ILE A 58 4.58 -36.12 -1.21
CA ILE A 58 3.28 -35.45 -1.08
C ILE A 58 3.20 -34.73 0.27
N HIS A 59 3.36 -35.45 1.37
CA HIS A 59 3.30 -34.87 2.73
C HIS A 59 4.40 -33.82 2.96
N ALA A 60 5.60 -34.05 2.42
CA ALA A 60 6.65 -33.03 2.42
C ALA A 60 6.16 -31.76 1.71
N SER A 61 5.55 -31.88 0.52
CA SER A 61 5.08 -30.74 -0.26
C SER A 61 3.90 -30.01 0.38
N ASP A 62 3.01 -30.72 1.08
CA ASP A 62 1.92 -30.13 1.84
C ASP A 62 2.47 -29.31 3.01
N LEU A 63 3.44 -29.86 3.75
CA LEU A 63 4.16 -29.13 4.79
C LEU A 63 4.86 -27.87 4.25
N LEU A 64 5.54 -27.95 3.10
CA LEU A 64 6.16 -26.78 2.47
C LEU A 64 5.13 -25.70 2.11
N SER A 65 3.97 -26.10 1.60
CA SER A 65 2.91 -25.19 1.21
C SER A 65 2.28 -24.50 2.42
N ALA A 66 1.97 -25.27 3.46
CA ALA A 66 1.47 -24.75 4.74
C ALA A 66 2.49 -23.80 5.38
N ALA A 67 3.77 -24.17 5.41
CA ALA A 67 4.83 -23.33 5.96
C ALA A 67 5.02 -22.02 5.20
N LEU A 68 4.87 -22.02 3.87
CA LEU A 68 4.96 -20.80 3.07
C LEU A 68 3.81 -19.82 3.38
N VAL A 69 2.57 -20.33 3.42
CA VAL A 69 1.38 -19.51 3.67
C VAL A 69 1.37 -18.96 5.09
N ASN A 70 1.80 -19.78 6.05
CA ASN A 70 1.77 -19.45 7.48
C ASN A 70 3.09 -18.81 7.99
N ASN A 71 4.03 -18.51 7.08
CA ASN A 71 5.33 -17.87 7.39
C ASN A 71 6.23 -18.66 8.37
N PHE A 72 6.19 -19.99 8.32
CA PHE A 72 7.06 -20.91 9.09
C PHE A 72 8.22 -21.49 8.27
N ILE A 73 8.65 -20.78 7.21
CA ILE A 73 9.69 -21.24 6.27
C ILE A 73 11.06 -21.54 6.93
N ASN A 74 11.31 -20.99 8.13
CA ASN A 74 12.57 -21.18 8.86
C ASN A 74 12.56 -22.37 9.83
N ASP A 75 11.44 -23.11 9.94
CA ASP A 75 11.34 -24.27 10.82
C ASP A 75 12.27 -25.41 10.34
N GLY A 76 12.94 -26.08 11.28
CA GLY A 76 13.88 -27.16 10.97
C GLY A 76 13.24 -28.32 10.21
N ASN A 77 11.99 -28.70 10.56
CA ASN A 77 11.26 -29.78 9.89
C ASN A 77 10.89 -29.39 8.45
N VAL A 78 10.61 -28.10 8.20
CA VAL A 78 10.29 -27.57 6.88
C VAL A 78 11.53 -27.57 5.98
N ILE A 79 12.69 -27.16 6.53
CA ILE A 79 13.98 -27.22 5.82
C ILE A 79 14.34 -28.67 5.48
N GLU A 80 14.12 -29.61 6.41
CA GLU A 80 14.32 -31.04 6.18
C GLU A 80 13.40 -31.57 5.06
N ALA A 81 12.11 -31.22 5.10
CA ALA A 81 11.14 -31.61 4.08
C ALA A 81 11.52 -31.04 2.70
N ALA A 82 12.02 -29.81 2.63
CA ALA A 82 12.46 -29.20 1.37
C ALA A 82 13.65 -29.95 0.77
N ASN A 83 14.64 -30.30 1.60
CA ASN A 83 15.76 -31.13 1.17
C ASN A 83 15.31 -32.50 0.69
N PHE A 84 14.35 -33.12 1.38
CA PHE A 84 13.79 -34.41 0.97
C PHE A 84 13.12 -34.37 -0.41
N VAL A 85 12.35 -33.32 -0.70
CA VAL A 85 11.71 -33.14 -2.02
C VAL A 85 12.77 -33.03 -3.13
N LEU A 86 13.88 -32.31 -2.88
CA LEU A 86 14.97 -32.19 -3.85
C LEU A 86 15.71 -33.51 -4.08
N GLN A 87 15.99 -34.27 -3.00
CA GLN A 87 16.61 -35.59 -3.09
C GLN A 87 15.73 -36.60 -3.85
N ASN A 88 14.41 -36.44 -3.78
CA ASN A 88 13.43 -37.28 -4.47
C ASN A 88 12.83 -36.60 -5.71
N SER A 89 13.60 -35.71 -6.36
CA SER A 89 13.15 -34.93 -7.52
C SER A 89 12.55 -35.77 -8.66
N GLY A 90 13.02 -37.02 -8.85
CA GLY A 90 12.44 -37.95 -9.83
C GLY A 90 11.01 -38.41 -9.54
N LYS A 91 10.52 -38.25 -8.31
CA LYS A 91 9.14 -38.54 -7.88
C LYS A 91 8.33 -37.26 -7.59
N ALA A 92 8.95 -36.09 -7.75
CA ALA A 92 8.35 -34.79 -7.49
C ALA A 92 7.95 -34.09 -8.79
N THR A 93 6.92 -33.26 -8.72
CA THR A 93 6.54 -32.37 -9.82
C THR A 93 7.48 -31.16 -9.88
N LYS A 94 7.56 -30.52 -11.05
CA LYS A 94 8.36 -29.28 -11.22
C LYS A 94 7.98 -28.18 -10.23
N SER A 95 6.69 -28.07 -9.90
CA SER A 95 6.19 -27.10 -8.93
C SER A 95 6.68 -27.39 -7.51
N GLN A 96 6.71 -28.66 -7.09
CA GLN A 96 7.21 -29.06 -5.77
C GLN A 96 8.72 -28.81 -5.64
N VAL A 97 9.49 -29.13 -6.70
CA VAL A 97 10.93 -28.85 -6.75
C VAL A 97 11.20 -27.34 -6.70
N SER A 98 10.41 -26.54 -7.42
CA SER A 98 10.52 -25.08 -7.40
C SER A 98 10.22 -24.51 -6.01
N LEU A 99 9.17 -25.00 -5.34
CA LEU A 99 8.81 -24.59 -3.99
C LEU A 99 9.91 -24.93 -2.97
N ALA A 100 10.46 -26.15 -3.02
CA ALA A 100 11.56 -26.57 -2.16
C ALA A 100 12.80 -25.69 -2.35
N ASN A 101 13.17 -25.40 -3.60
CA ASN A 101 14.26 -24.47 -3.91
C ASN A 101 13.98 -23.06 -3.37
N LYS A 102 12.75 -22.56 -3.45
CA LYS A 102 12.38 -21.23 -2.93
C LYS A 102 12.48 -21.14 -1.40
N ILE A 103 12.19 -22.24 -0.69
CA ILE A 103 12.30 -22.30 0.77
C ILE A 103 13.77 -22.38 1.21
N LEU A 104 14.59 -23.17 0.52
CA LEU A 104 16.01 -23.35 0.85
C LEU A 104 16.89 -22.18 0.41
N ASN A 105 16.60 -21.60 -0.76
CA ASN A 105 17.22 -20.36 -1.20
C ASN A 105 16.57 -19.22 -0.41
N LYS A 106 17.12 -18.96 0.78
CA LYS A 106 16.82 -17.73 1.51
C LYS A 106 16.91 -16.59 0.49
N PRO A 107 15.85 -15.77 0.31
CA PRO A 107 16.00 -14.56 -0.49
C PRO A 107 17.20 -13.85 0.09
N GLU A 108 18.19 -13.57 -0.77
CA GLU A 108 19.39 -12.84 -0.38
C GLU A 108 18.90 -11.65 0.45
N ILE A 109 19.34 -11.56 1.71
CA ILE A 109 19.01 -10.39 2.52
C ILE A 109 19.73 -9.27 1.79
N ILE A 110 18.99 -8.56 0.94
CA ILE A 110 19.51 -7.43 0.20
C ILE A 110 19.96 -6.47 1.28
N ASP A 111 21.28 -6.35 1.45
CA ASP A 111 21.83 -5.34 2.34
C ASP A 111 21.56 -3.98 1.70
N LEU A 112 20.40 -3.43 2.06
CA LEU A 112 19.93 -2.13 1.61
C LEU A 112 20.96 -1.04 1.96
N SER A 113 21.85 -1.26 2.95
CA SER A 113 22.91 -0.32 3.29
C SER A 113 23.89 -0.09 2.14
N VAL A 114 24.12 -1.09 1.28
CA VAL A 114 24.95 -0.96 0.07
C VAL A 114 24.29 0.00 -0.92
N ALA A 115 22.98 -0.12 -1.13
CA ALA A 115 22.23 0.78 -2.00
C ALA A 115 22.19 2.23 -1.46
N PHE A 116 22.19 2.42 -0.14
CA PHE A 116 22.28 3.77 0.44
C PHE A 116 23.68 4.37 0.37
N LYS A 117 24.75 3.56 0.47
CA LYS A 117 26.14 4.03 0.32
C LYS A 117 26.44 4.52 -1.09
N THR A 118 25.74 4.02 -2.10
CA THR A 118 25.91 4.44 -3.49
C THR A 118 25.06 5.64 -3.86
N VAL A 119 24.14 6.12 -3.04
CA VAL A 119 23.32 7.31 -3.36
C VAL A 119 24.11 8.58 -3.03
N THR A 120 24.54 9.31 -4.06
CA THR A 120 25.10 10.66 -3.95
C THR A 120 24.22 11.65 -4.71
N PHE A 121 24.32 12.95 -4.40
CA PHE A 121 23.58 13.97 -5.15
C PHE A 121 23.88 13.93 -6.65
N ASP A 122 25.13 13.61 -7.01
CA ASP A 122 25.59 13.58 -8.40
C ASP A 122 25.02 12.42 -9.22
N ASN A 123 24.63 11.31 -8.58
CA ASN A 123 24.05 10.15 -9.27
C ASN A 123 22.54 10.00 -9.08
N LEU A 124 21.90 10.92 -8.34
CA LEU A 124 20.46 10.93 -8.10
C LEU A 124 19.65 10.95 -9.40
N SER A 125 20.13 11.69 -10.40
CA SER A 125 19.50 11.78 -11.72
C SER A 125 19.51 10.46 -12.49
N GLY A 126 20.55 9.63 -12.31
CA GLY A 126 20.65 8.30 -12.90
C GLY A 126 19.88 7.21 -12.15
N LEU A 127 19.57 7.44 -10.87
CA LEU A 127 18.79 6.52 -10.04
C LEU A 127 17.29 6.57 -10.33
N ILE A 128 16.78 7.73 -10.76
CA ILE A 128 15.37 7.92 -11.07
C ILE A 128 15.14 7.55 -12.54
N ASN A 129 14.78 6.30 -12.79
CA ASN A 129 14.32 5.88 -14.10
C ASN A 129 12.82 6.25 -14.29
N PRO A 130 12.47 7.18 -15.21
CA PRO A 130 11.07 7.56 -15.43
C PRO A 130 10.31 6.54 -16.30
N ALA A 131 11.00 5.61 -16.99
CA ALA A 131 10.39 4.68 -17.93
C ALA A 131 9.26 3.82 -17.31
N PRO A 132 9.38 3.27 -16.08
CA PRO A 132 8.28 2.55 -15.44
C PRO A 132 7.04 3.42 -15.22
N ILE A 133 7.22 4.71 -14.91
CA ILE A 133 6.10 5.64 -14.71
C ILE A 133 5.43 5.98 -16.04
N HIS A 134 6.21 6.20 -17.11
CA HIS A 134 5.66 6.37 -18.45
C HIS A 134 4.86 5.15 -18.92
N GLN A 135 5.35 3.94 -18.64
CA GLN A 135 4.63 2.71 -18.92
C GLN A 135 3.29 2.66 -18.16
N LYS A 136 3.28 3.03 -16.87
CA LYS A 136 2.04 3.12 -16.08
C LYS A 136 1.05 4.16 -16.61
N ILE A 137 1.53 5.30 -17.10
CA ILE A 137 0.69 6.32 -17.76
C ILE A 137 0.05 5.73 -19.02
N LYS A 138 0.83 5.02 -19.85
CA LYS A 138 0.32 4.37 -21.06
C LYS A 138 -0.78 3.35 -20.72
N GLU A 139 -0.50 2.42 -19.82
CA GLU A 139 -1.46 1.41 -19.34
C GLU A 139 -2.74 2.04 -18.80
N THR A 140 -2.61 3.07 -17.97
CA THR A 140 -3.77 3.76 -17.37
C THR A 140 -4.61 4.49 -18.43
N ARG A 141 -3.96 5.13 -19.41
CA ARG A 141 -4.66 5.78 -20.53
C ARG A 141 -5.37 4.76 -21.42
N ASP A 142 -4.78 3.59 -21.65
CA ASP A 142 -5.41 2.52 -22.41
C ASP A 142 -6.64 1.98 -21.68
N LEU A 143 -6.56 1.78 -20.36
CA LEU A 143 -7.72 1.40 -19.53
C LEU A 143 -8.83 2.46 -19.58
N LEU A 144 -8.48 3.75 -19.55
CA LEU A 144 -9.46 4.84 -19.62
C LEU A 144 -10.23 4.89 -20.95
N LYS A 145 -9.71 4.30 -22.04
CA LYS A 145 -10.48 4.16 -23.29
C LYS A 145 -11.68 3.23 -23.11
N PHE A 146 -11.53 2.19 -22.29
CA PHE A 146 -12.58 1.21 -22.00
C PHE A 146 -13.45 1.63 -20.80
N TYR A 147 -12.86 2.33 -19.83
CA TYR A 147 -13.51 2.73 -18.57
C TYR A 147 -13.44 4.26 -18.35
N PRO A 148 -14.08 5.07 -19.22
CA PRO A 148 -13.92 6.53 -19.21
C PRO A 148 -14.53 7.23 -17.99
N TYR A 149 -15.40 6.58 -17.23
CA TYR A 149 -16.02 7.15 -16.03
C TYR A 149 -15.38 6.65 -14.73
N ASN A 150 -14.27 5.93 -14.81
CA ASN A 150 -13.60 5.41 -13.62
C ASN A 150 -12.70 6.49 -12.98
N ALA A 151 -13.21 7.14 -11.93
CA ALA A 151 -12.50 8.19 -11.20
C ALA A 151 -11.15 7.73 -10.62
N ILE A 152 -11.02 6.47 -10.19
CA ILE A 152 -9.79 5.94 -9.60
C ILE A 152 -8.65 5.93 -10.62
N LEU A 153 -8.94 5.59 -11.88
CA LEU A 153 -7.95 5.63 -12.95
C LEU A 153 -7.44 7.06 -13.20
N TYR A 154 -8.31 8.06 -13.10
CA TYR A 154 -7.90 9.47 -13.19
C TYR A 154 -7.06 9.92 -11.98
N VAL A 155 -7.36 9.43 -10.77
CA VAL A 155 -6.50 9.66 -9.59
C VAL A 155 -5.12 9.05 -9.79
N GLU A 156 -5.02 7.79 -10.24
CA GLU A 156 -3.72 7.17 -10.53
C GLU A 156 -2.96 7.92 -11.63
N LEU A 157 -3.65 8.29 -12.71
CA LEU A 157 -3.07 9.09 -13.79
C LEU A 157 -2.52 10.43 -13.27
N SER A 158 -3.27 11.11 -12.40
CA SER A 158 -2.83 12.32 -11.71
C SER A 158 -1.56 12.09 -10.88
N ARG A 159 -1.52 10.99 -10.12
CA ARG A 159 -0.37 10.60 -9.30
C ARG A 159 0.87 10.40 -10.15
N TYR A 160 0.77 9.68 -11.27
CA TYR A 160 1.90 9.45 -12.17
C TYR A 160 2.42 10.76 -12.79
N TYR A 161 1.52 11.66 -13.21
CA TYR A 161 1.95 12.97 -13.69
C TYR A 161 2.62 13.80 -12.59
N SER A 162 2.14 13.73 -11.35
CA SER A 162 2.77 14.41 -10.22
C SER A 162 4.17 13.87 -9.91
N ILE A 163 4.39 12.54 -10.03
CA ILE A 163 5.72 11.93 -9.85
C ILE A 163 6.71 12.45 -10.90
N LEU A 164 6.25 12.66 -12.13
CA LEU A 164 7.07 13.24 -13.20
C LEU A 164 7.17 14.78 -13.14
N GLY A 165 6.61 15.42 -12.11
CA GLY A 165 6.59 16.89 -11.98
C GLY A 165 5.69 17.60 -12.99
N ASN A 166 4.82 16.88 -13.72
CA ASN A 166 3.90 17.48 -14.69
C ASN A 166 2.65 18.00 -14.00
N ARG A 167 2.77 19.19 -13.39
CA ARG A 167 1.71 19.84 -12.60
C ARG A 167 0.38 19.94 -13.34
N GLU A 168 0.38 20.50 -14.55
CA GLU A 168 -0.86 20.79 -15.29
C GLU A 168 -1.66 19.52 -15.59
N LYS A 169 -0.98 18.47 -16.07
CA LYS A 169 -1.65 17.19 -16.37
C LYS A 169 -2.11 16.50 -15.09
N ALA A 170 -1.34 16.60 -14.00
CA ALA A 170 -1.72 16.06 -12.71
C ALA A 170 -3.01 16.71 -12.20
N ILE A 171 -3.07 18.04 -12.17
CA ILE A 171 -4.25 18.79 -11.73
C ILE A 171 -5.46 18.50 -12.62
N LYS A 172 -5.27 18.51 -13.95
CA LYS A 172 -6.35 18.23 -14.89
C LYS A 172 -6.98 16.86 -14.64
N ALA A 173 -6.16 15.81 -14.51
CA ALA A 173 -6.64 14.46 -14.24
C ALA A 173 -7.37 14.37 -12.89
N MET A 174 -6.86 15.03 -11.83
CA MET A 174 -7.54 15.03 -10.53
C MET A 174 -8.87 15.78 -10.56
N LYS A 175 -8.95 16.92 -11.25
CA LYS A 175 -10.22 17.64 -11.42
C LYS A 175 -11.25 16.79 -12.16
N THR A 176 -10.84 16.01 -13.16
CA THR A 176 -11.72 15.02 -13.80
C THR A 176 -12.18 13.95 -12.81
N ALA A 177 -11.28 13.40 -11.98
CA ALA A 177 -11.66 12.42 -10.96
C ALA A 177 -12.69 12.98 -9.96
N LEU A 178 -12.47 14.20 -9.48
CA LEU A 178 -13.38 14.90 -8.57
C LEU A 178 -14.75 15.14 -9.19
N HIS A 179 -14.79 15.54 -10.46
CA HIS A 179 -16.05 15.73 -11.18
C HIS A 179 -16.84 14.43 -11.36
N LEU A 180 -16.15 13.31 -11.59
CA LEU A 180 -16.77 12.00 -11.72
C LEU A 180 -17.28 11.45 -10.38
N THR A 181 -16.61 11.78 -9.28
CA THR A 181 -16.98 11.29 -7.94
C THR A 181 -16.59 12.29 -6.86
N GLU A 182 -17.55 13.12 -6.49
CA GLU A 182 -17.38 14.18 -5.49
C GLU A 182 -17.31 13.65 -4.04
N ASN A 183 -17.89 12.47 -3.80
CA ASN A 183 -18.03 11.86 -2.46
C ASN A 183 -17.36 10.50 -2.39
N ASN A 184 -16.04 10.47 -2.51
CA ASN A 184 -15.26 9.26 -2.32
C ASN A 184 -14.01 9.55 -1.48
N ARG A 185 -13.86 8.81 -0.36
CA ARG A 185 -12.74 8.94 0.59
C ARG A 185 -11.38 8.95 -0.12
N PHE A 186 -11.14 7.98 -1.01
CA PHE A 186 -9.87 7.85 -1.70
C PHE A 186 -9.59 9.07 -2.60
N VAL A 187 -10.58 9.48 -3.39
CA VAL A 187 -10.46 10.62 -4.31
C VAL A 187 -10.20 11.91 -3.52
N LEU A 188 -10.97 12.17 -2.45
CA LEU A 188 -10.85 13.38 -1.63
C LEU A 188 -9.51 13.46 -0.88
N ARG A 189 -9.03 12.34 -0.30
CA ARG A 189 -7.71 12.30 0.36
C ARG A 189 -6.57 12.52 -0.64
N SER A 190 -6.67 11.90 -1.82
CA SER A 190 -5.69 12.05 -2.89
C SER A 190 -5.65 13.49 -3.43
N ALA A 191 -6.82 14.08 -3.67
CA ALA A 191 -6.96 15.48 -4.06
C ALA A 191 -6.35 16.41 -3.00
N THR A 192 -6.64 16.19 -1.71
CA THR A 192 -6.08 16.97 -0.61
C THR A 192 -4.57 17.03 -0.66
N ARG A 193 -3.91 15.87 -0.83
CA ARG A 193 -2.44 15.81 -0.89
C ARG A 193 -1.88 16.48 -2.14
N LEU A 194 -2.51 16.30 -3.30
CA LEU A 194 -2.11 16.92 -4.57
C LEU A 194 -2.21 18.45 -4.50
N PHE A 195 -3.37 18.97 -4.12
CA PHE A 195 -3.59 20.42 -4.11
C PHE A 195 -2.79 21.11 -3.01
N ALA A 196 -2.57 20.46 -1.86
CA ALA A 196 -1.63 20.95 -0.86
C ALA A 196 -0.17 20.96 -1.37
N HIS A 197 0.21 20.01 -2.23
CA HIS A 197 1.54 19.99 -2.83
C HIS A 197 1.77 21.17 -3.79
N TYR A 198 0.75 21.54 -4.55
CA TYR A 198 0.80 22.62 -5.54
C TYR A 198 0.26 23.96 -5.03
N ASP A 199 0.08 24.10 -3.72
CA ASP A 199 -0.39 25.32 -3.03
C ASP A 199 -1.78 25.83 -3.49
N GLU A 200 -2.66 24.92 -3.94
CA GLU A 200 -4.05 25.21 -4.31
C GLU A 200 -5.00 24.89 -3.14
N LEU A 201 -4.65 25.40 -1.95
CA LEU A 201 -5.32 25.09 -0.69
C LEU A 201 -6.78 25.55 -0.65
N ASP A 202 -7.08 26.68 -1.29
CA ASP A 202 -8.42 27.25 -1.32
C ASP A 202 -9.41 26.32 -2.01
N TYR A 203 -9.00 25.78 -3.17
CA TYR A 203 -9.81 24.87 -3.98
C TYR A 203 -10.14 23.60 -3.21
N VAL A 204 -9.15 22.96 -2.61
CA VAL A 204 -9.37 21.69 -1.93
C VAL A 204 -10.10 21.84 -0.60
N HIS A 205 -9.89 22.94 0.12
CA HIS A 205 -10.66 23.23 1.33
C HIS A 205 -12.16 23.39 1.01
N ASP A 206 -12.50 24.07 -0.09
CA ASP A 206 -13.90 24.21 -0.52
C ASP A 206 -14.54 22.85 -0.87
N ILE A 207 -13.81 22.00 -1.60
CA ILE A 207 -14.26 20.63 -1.90
C ILE A 207 -14.53 19.83 -0.62
N LEU A 208 -13.57 19.79 0.31
CA LEU A 208 -13.71 19.04 1.55
C LEU A 208 -14.91 19.54 2.38
N ARG A 209 -15.13 20.85 2.44
CA ARG A 209 -16.27 21.43 3.17
C ARG A 209 -17.63 21.13 2.53
N LYS A 210 -17.69 20.97 1.21
CA LYS A 210 -18.92 20.65 0.48
C LYS A 210 -19.27 19.17 0.54
N SER A 211 -18.27 18.29 0.67
CA SER A 211 -18.52 16.86 0.74
C SER A 211 -19.25 16.46 2.03
N PRO A 212 -20.43 15.82 1.96
CA PRO A 212 -21.09 15.26 3.13
C PRO A 212 -20.24 14.22 3.86
N LEU A 213 -19.31 13.52 3.18
CA LEU A 213 -18.46 12.51 3.81
C LEU A 213 -17.53 13.10 4.88
N THR A 214 -17.09 14.34 4.72
CA THR A 214 -16.28 15.05 5.73
C THR A 214 -17.03 15.22 7.06
N ASN A 215 -18.35 15.00 7.08
CA ASN A 215 -19.10 15.01 8.33
C ASN A 215 -18.95 13.74 9.18
N PHE A 216 -18.64 12.61 8.55
CA PHE A 216 -18.71 11.29 9.18
C PHE A 216 -17.39 10.54 9.13
N ASP A 217 -16.50 10.94 8.23
CA ASP A 217 -15.23 10.29 7.99
C ASP A 217 -14.11 11.03 8.76
N PRO A 218 -13.54 10.44 9.82
CA PRO A 218 -12.49 11.08 10.61
C PRO A 218 -11.24 11.41 9.77
N TRP A 219 -10.97 10.65 8.71
CA TRP A 219 -9.77 10.89 7.88
C TRP A 219 -9.94 12.06 6.93
N LEU A 220 -11.18 12.31 6.48
CA LEU A 220 -11.50 13.53 5.74
C LEU A 220 -11.64 14.74 6.68
N THR A 221 -12.18 14.53 7.89
CA THR A 221 -12.30 15.58 8.90
C THR A 221 -10.93 16.11 9.31
N SER A 222 -10.00 15.21 9.66
CA SER A 222 -8.62 15.55 10.00
C SER A 222 -7.88 16.23 8.84
N ALA A 223 -8.12 15.78 7.60
CA ALA A 223 -7.60 16.42 6.41
C ALA A 223 -8.12 17.86 6.24
N GLU A 224 -9.43 18.09 6.43
CA GLU A 224 -10.03 19.43 6.37
C GLU A 224 -9.46 20.35 7.44
N ILE A 225 -9.38 19.87 8.69
CA ILE A 225 -8.83 20.64 9.81
C ILE A 225 -7.39 21.05 9.48
N SER A 226 -6.57 20.12 9.00
CA SER A 226 -5.18 20.38 8.62
C SER A 226 -5.07 21.46 7.53
N ILE A 227 -5.91 21.38 6.49
CA ILE A 227 -5.93 22.40 5.42
C ILE A 227 -6.42 23.75 5.97
N SER A 228 -7.40 23.76 6.86
CA SER A 228 -7.90 24.98 7.50
C SER A 228 -6.79 25.68 8.31
N THR A 229 -6.02 24.91 9.08
CA THR A 229 -4.90 25.39 9.89
C THR A 229 -3.78 25.93 9.01
N ILE A 230 -3.42 25.23 7.92
CA ILE A 230 -2.41 25.74 6.96
C ILE A 230 -2.85 27.08 6.36
N ARG A 231 -4.15 27.26 6.14
CA ARG A 231 -4.75 28.52 5.66
C ARG A 231 -4.94 29.58 6.76
N ASN A 232 -4.53 29.33 8.00
CA ASN A 232 -4.80 30.19 9.16
C ASN A 232 -6.29 30.49 9.36
N ARG A 233 -7.16 29.49 9.14
CA ARG A 233 -8.61 29.57 9.35
C ARG A 233 -9.05 28.56 10.40
N THR A 234 -10.15 28.86 11.10
CA THR A 234 -10.79 27.91 12.00
C THR A 234 -11.64 26.93 11.20
N SER A 235 -11.42 25.62 11.39
CA SER A 235 -12.31 24.59 10.87
C SER A 235 -13.63 24.55 11.63
N ARG A 236 -14.72 24.26 10.92
CA ARG A 236 -16.05 24.06 11.50
C ARG A 236 -16.18 22.70 12.21
N PHE A 237 -15.24 21.78 12.00
CA PHE A 237 -15.32 20.41 12.50
C PHE A 237 -14.52 20.17 13.80
N ILE A 238 -13.69 21.14 14.23
CA ILE A 238 -12.86 21.05 15.45
C ILE A 238 -13.67 20.70 16.71
N LYS A 239 -14.88 21.27 16.87
CA LYS A 239 -15.71 21.00 18.05
C LYS A 239 -16.38 19.63 18.04
N ARG A 240 -16.48 18.97 16.87
CA ARG A 240 -17.18 17.68 16.72
C ARG A 240 -16.26 16.49 16.96
N GLU A 241 -14.97 16.61 16.66
CA GLU A 241 -13.98 15.55 16.93
C GLU A 241 -13.78 15.27 18.43
N LEU A 242 -14.10 16.22 19.32
CA LEU A 242 -14.01 16.02 20.78
C LEU A 242 -15.11 15.11 21.35
N ASN A 243 -16.15 14.79 20.57
CA ASN A 243 -17.32 14.02 21.00
C ASN A 243 -17.38 12.61 20.37
N LEU A 244 -16.33 12.17 19.67
CA LEU A 244 -16.16 10.82 19.11
C LEU A 244 -15.07 10.09 19.91
#